data_AF-A0A285JL25-F1
#
_entry.id   AF-A0A285JL25-F1
#
_cell.length_a   1.000
_cell.length_b   1.000
_cell.length_c   1.000
_cell.angle_alpha   90.00
_cell.angle_beta   90.00
_cell.angle_gamma   90.00
#
_symmetry.space_group_name_H-M   'P 1'
#
loop_
_entity.id
_entity.type
_entity.pdbx_description
1 polymer ?
#
loop_
_entity_poly.entity_id
_entity_poly.type
_entity_poly.pdbx_seq_one_letter_code
_entity_poly.pdbx_strand_id
1 'polypeptide(L)'
;MFQLKPGTLAMIIAARTPAGRANIGKSVSLFALCQPGERILNPVNGVVTELPREAQRALWLVTGDIQAVDGQAGFAFVRPEHLMPLTPDTLPADELEKVSE
;
A
#
# COMPACT_ATOMS: atom_id res chain seq x y z
N MET A 1 14.88 10.03 -1.38
CA MET A 1 14.40 8.65 -1.14
C MET A 1 12.91 8.70 -1.41
N PHE A 2 12.39 7.96 -2.40
CA PHE A 2 10.96 7.99 -2.73
C PHE A 2 10.13 7.61 -1.52
N GLN A 3 9.17 8.44 -1.14
CA GLN A 3 8.35 8.21 0.03
C GLN A 3 7.00 7.61 -0.40
N LEU A 4 6.70 6.40 0.09
CA LEU A 4 5.37 5.81 -0.06
C LEU A 4 4.35 6.69 0.67
N LYS A 5 3.33 7.16 -0.05
CA LYS A 5 2.26 8.03 0.46
C LYS A 5 0.88 7.48 0.07
N PRO A 6 -0.16 7.72 0.88
CA PRO A 6 -1.54 7.40 0.47
C PRO A 6 -1.87 8.02 -0.90
N GLY A 7 -2.60 7.27 -1.73
CA GLY A 7 -3.00 7.67 -3.07
C GLY A 7 -1.96 7.42 -4.16
N THR A 8 -0.74 7.02 -3.82
CA THR A 8 0.30 6.71 -4.83
C THR A 8 0.19 5.27 -5.35
N LEU A 9 0.73 5.05 -6.55
CA LEU A 9 0.88 3.71 -7.12
C LEU A 9 2.24 3.11 -6.72
N ALA A 10 2.21 1.83 -6.39
CA ALA A 10 3.40 1.03 -6.13
C ALA A 10 3.28 -0.34 -6.78
N MET A 11 4.40 -1.01 -7.00
CA MET A 11 4.48 -2.40 -7.41
C MET A 11 4.89 -3.26 -6.22
N ILE A 12 4.25 -4.41 -6.05
CA ILE A 12 4.68 -5.40 -5.07
C ILE A 12 5.91 -6.12 -5.62
N ILE A 13 7.04 -6.01 -4.94
CA ILE A 13 8.33 -6.60 -5.38
C ILE A 13 8.77 -7.80 -4.53
N ALA A 14 8.13 -8.03 -3.39
CA ALA A 14 8.44 -9.15 -2.50
C ALA A 14 7.25 -9.51 -1.60
N ALA A 15 7.29 -10.70 -1.00
CA ALA A 15 6.30 -11.13 -0.02
C ALA A 15 6.84 -12.28 0.85
N ARG A 16 6.29 -12.42 2.07
CA ARG A 16 6.64 -13.55 2.96
C ARG A 16 5.69 -14.74 2.84
N THR A 17 4.41 -14.49 2.59
CA THR A 17 3.38 -15.54 2.53
C THR A 17 3.22 -16.07 1.10
N PRO A 18 2.81 -17.34 0.91
CA PRO A 18 2.51 -17.88 -0.41
C PRO A 18 1.47 -17.05 -1.18
N ALA A 19 0.37 -16.66 -0.53
CA ALA A 19 -0.64 -15.78 -1.12
C ALA A 19 -0.04 -14.42 -1.56
N GLY A 20 0.83 -13.84 -0.73
CA GLY A 20 1.51 -12.59 -1.08
C GLY A 20 2.45 -12.74 -2.27
N ARG A 21 3.10 -13.91 -2.46
CA ARG A 21 3.99 -14.15 -3.61
C ARG A 21 3.22 -14.15 -4.94
N ALA A 22 1.95 -14.55 -4.93
CA ALA A 22 1.09 -14.47 -6.10
C ALA A 22 0.77 -13.03 -6.53
N ASN A 23 1.02 -12.04 -5.66
CA ASN A 23 0.82 -10.63 -5.97
C ASN A 23 2.10 -9.92 -6.45
N ILE A 24 3.26 -10.59 -6.47
CA ILE A 24 4.51 -9.97 -6.93
C ILE A 24 4.40 -9.57 -8.41
N GLY A 25 4.90 -8.38 -8.74
CA GLY A 25 4.82 -7.76 -10.07
C GLY A 25 3.53 -7.00 -10.33
N LYS A 26 2.52 -7.09 -9.45
CA LYS A 26 1.25 -6.37 -9.60
C LYS A 26 1.36 -4.94 -9.09
N SER A 27 0.78 -4.02 -9.85
CA SER A 27 0.60 -2.62 -9.45
C SER A 27 -0.59 -2.47 -8.51
N VAL A 28 -0.43 -1.66 -7.48
CA VAL A 28 -1.42 -1.43 -6.42
C VAL A 28 -1.47 0.04 -6.03
N SER A 29 -2.63 0.48 -5.56
CA SER A 29 -2.80 1.78 -4.94
C SER A 29 -2.56 1.69 -3.44
N LEU A 30 -1.79 2.62 -2.89
CA LEU A 30 -1.56 2.71 -1.45
C LEU A 30 -2.73 3.42 -0.80
N PHE A 31 -3.49 2.73 0.06
CA PHE A 31 -4.61 3.36 0.76
C PHE A 31 -4.16 4.04 2.05
N ALA A 32 -3.53 3.28 2.95
CA ALA A 32 -3.06 3.82 4.23
C ALA A 32 -1.96 2.94 4.84
N LEU A 33 -1.07 3.58 5.60
CA LEU A 33 -0.05 2.90 6.40
C LEU A 33 -0.59 2.68 7.81
N CYS A 34 -0.84 1.43 8.17
CA CYS A 34 -1.44 1.04 9.45
C CYS A 34 -0.33 0.70 10.46
N GLN A 35 -0.35 1.35 11.61
CA GLN A 35 0.54 1.06 12.74
C GLN A 35 0.02 -0.13 13.57
N PRO A 36 0.89 -0.86 14.30
CA PRO A 36 0.44 -1.88 15.25
C PRO A 36 -0.56 -1.33 16.27
N GLY A 37 -1.69 -2.03 16.45
CA GLY A 37 -2.80 -1.61 17.30
C GLY A 37 -3.75 -0.57 16.67
N GLU A 38 -3.49 -0.14 15.44
CA GLU A 38 -4.38 0.78 14.72
C GLU A 38 -5.54 0.02 14.08
N ARG A 39 -6.73 0.66 14.09
CA ARG A 39 -7.94 0.16 13.44
C ARG A 39 -8.16 0.91 12.14
N ILE A 40 -8.33 0.19 11.05
CA ILE A 40 -8.59 0.76 9.73
C ILE A 40 -9.83 0.17 9.08
N LEU A 41 -10.65 1.02 8.46
CA LEU A 41 -11.74 0.59 7.59
C LEU A 41 -11.15 0.18 6.24
N ASN A 42 -11.36 -1.08 5.85
CA ASN A 42 -10.97 -1.54 4.53
C ASN A 42 -11.93 -0.95 3.47
N PRO A 43 -11.42 -0.18 2.49
CA PRO A 43 -12.26 0.50 1.51
C PRO A 43 -12.90 -0.46 0.50
N VAL A 44 -12.46 -1.72 0.44
CA VAL A 44 -12.97 -2.72 -0.51
C VAL A 44 -14.17 -3.49 0.05
N ASN A 45 -14.10 -3.92 1.31
CA ASN A 45 -15.13 -4.78 1.91
C ASN A 45 -15.88 -4.14 3.09
N GLY A 46 -15.51 -2.92 3.50
CA GLY A 46 -16.15 -2.20 4.61
C GLY A 46 -15.88 -2.80 6.01
N VAL A 47 -14.97 -3.77 6.12
CA VAL A 47 -14.62 -4.39 7.41
C VAL A 47 -13.55 -3.56 8.12
N VAL A 48 -13.72 -3.34 9.42
CA VAL A 48 -12.71 -2.71 10.25
C VAL A 48 -11.71 -3.76 10.73
N THR A 49 -10.45 -3.60 10.33
CA THR A 49 -9.34 -4.48 10.73
C THR A 49 -8.48 -3.77 11.76
N GLU A 50 -8.19 -4.41 12.88
CA GLU A 50 -7.16 -3.97 13.83
C GLU A 50 -5.85 -4.69 13.49
N LEU A 51 -4.76 -3.93 13.26
CA LEU A 51 -3.46 -4.55 13.13
C LEU A 51 -3.01 -5.07 14.50
N PRO A 52 -2.54 -6.32 14.64
CA PRO A 52 -2.13 -6.85 15.94
C PRO A 52 -1.10 -5.95 16.62
N ARG A 53 -1.23 -5.74 17.93
CA ARG A 53 -0.36 -4.84 18.70
C ARG A 53 1.09 -5.34 18.77
N GLU A 54 1.25 -6.65 18.69
CA GLU A 54 2.51 -7.37 18.64
C GLU A 54 3.17 -7.37 17.26
N ALA A 55 2.53 -6.79 16.24
CA ALA A 55 3.13 -6.67 14.91
C ALA A 55 4.41 -5.82 15.00
N GLN A 56 5.51 -6.34 14.45
CA GLN A 56 6.82 -5.69 14.55
C GLN A 56 6.98 -4.45 13.65
N ARG A 57 6.08 -4.26 12.68
CA ARG A 57 6.19 -3.28 11.60
C ARG A 57 4.80 -2.80 11.21
N ALA A 58 4.72 -1.56 10.75
CA ALA A 58 3.54 -1.04 10.06
C ALA A 58 3.33 -1.77 8.72
N LEU A 59 2.08 -1.88 8.30
CA LEU A 59 1.69 -2.49 7.02
C LEU A 59 0.88 -1.50 6.19
N TRP A 60 1.18 -1.43 4.91
CA TRP A 60 0.32 -0.75 3.96
C TRP A 60 -0.91 -1.61 3.69
N LEU A 61 -2.09 -1.03 3.89
CA LEU A 61 -3.29 -1.49 3.21
C LEU A 61 -3.21 -1.00 1.77
N VAL A 62 -3.13 -1.95 0.84
CA VAL A 62 -3.08 -1.69 -0.60
C VAL A 62 -4.31 -2.26 -1.28
N THR A 63 -4.72 -1.64 -2.39
CA THR A 63 -5.86 -2.07 -3.19
C THR A 63 -5.48 -2.26 -4.66
N GLY A 64 -6.21 -3.13 -5.35
CA GLY A 64 -5.98 -3.45 -6.76
C GLY A 64 -6.41 -4.87 -7.12
N ASP A 65 -5.97 -5.37 -8.28
CA ASP A 65 -6.22 -6.77 -8.70
C ASP A 65 -5.28 -7.76 -7.98
N ILE A 66 -5.42 -7.86 -6.67
CA ILE A 66 -4.58 -8.64 -5.76
C ILE A 66 -5.43 -9.48 -4.81
N GLN A 67 -4.78 -10.43 -4.13
CA GLN A 67 -5.44 -11.31 -3.16
C GLN A 67 -4.83 -11.17 -1.77
N ALA A 68 -5.69 -11.07 -0.76
CA ALA A 68 -5.34 -11.12 0.65
C ALA A 68 -4.92 -12.54 1.09
N VAL A 69 -4.35 -12.66 2.29
CA VAL A 69 -3.85 -13.94 2.82
C VAL A 69 -4.98 -14.95 3.06
N ASP A 70 -6.19 -14.48 3.35
CA ASP A 70 -7.39 -15.29 3.53
C ASP A 70 -8.13 -15.60 2.22
N GLY A 71 -7.57 -15.18 1.08
CA GLY A 71 -8.13 -15.42 -0.24
C GLY A 71 -9.11 -14.35 -0.74
N GLN A 72 -9.42 -13.31 0.05
CA GLN A 72 -10.25 -12.21 -0.41
C GLN A 72 -9.56 -11.42 -1.53
N ALA A 73 -10.31 -11.03 -2.55
CA ALA A 73 -9.78 -10.24 -3.67
C ALA A 73 -9.89 -8.73 -3.39
N GLY A 74 -9.05 -7.95 -4.06
CA GLY A 74 -9.16 -6.49 -4.12
C GLY A 74 -8.25 -5.73 -3.16
N PHE A 75 -7.70 -6.37 -2.14
CA PHE A 75 -6.81 -5.75 -1.16
C PHE A 75 -5.79 -6.72 -0.57
N ALA A 76 -4.74 -6.17 0.06
CA ALA A 76 -3.82 -6.92 0.90
C ALA A 76 -3.11 -5.99 1.89
N PHE A 77 -2.53 -6.58 2.94
CA PHE A 77 -1.56 -5.90 3.79
C PHE A 77 -0.13 -6.24 3.34
N VAL A 78 0.64 -5.22 2.99
CA VAL A 78 1.99 -5.37 2.43
C VAL A 78 2.98 -4.53 3.24
N ARG A 79 4.20 -5.05 3.41
CA ARG A 79 5.24 -4.31 4.13
C ARG A 79 5.80 -3.18 3.25
N PRO A 80 6.17 -2.03 3.82
CA PRO A 80 6.79 -0.95 3.06
C PRO A 80 8.02 -1.40 2.25
N GLU A 81 8.89 -2.25 2.81
CA GLU A 81 10.10 -2.75 2.12
C GLU A 81 9.81 -3.67 0.93
N HIS A 82 8.56 -4.09 0.73
CA HIS A 82 8.13 -4.92 -0.39
C HIS A 82 7.39 -4.14 -1.48
N LEU A 83 7.37 -2.80 -1.38
CA LEU A 83 6.69 -1.93 -2.33
C LEU A 83 7.73 -1.04 -3.03
N MET A 84 7.65 -1.02 -4.36
CA MET A 84 8.41 -0.10 -5.20
C MET A 84 7.49 1.00 -5.72
N PRO A 85 7.69 2.28 -5.35
CA PRO A 85 6.91 3.38 -5.90
C PRO A 85 6.98 3.41 -7.43
N LEU A 86 5.83 3.58 -8.10
CA LEU A 86 5.75 3.67 -9.57
C LEU A 86 5.61 5.10 -10.07
N THR A 87 5.12 6.01 -9.23
CA THR A 87 5.10 7.45 -9.53
C THR A 87 6.30 8.11 -8.86
N PRO A 88 7.13 8.90 -9.60
CA PRO A 88 8.03 9.83 -8.94
C PRO A 88 7.19 10.78 -8.10
N ASP A 89 7.68 11.15 -6.90
CA ASP A 89 7.05 12.18 -6.07
C ASP A 89 6.70 13.35 -7.01
N THR A 90 5.41 13.73 -7.05
CA THR A 90 4.97 14.91 -7.79
C THR A 90 5.92 16.05 -7.46
N LEU A 91 6.40 16.74 -8.50
CA LEU A 91 7.18 17.97 -8.35
C LEU A 91 6.54 18.81 -7.24
N PRO A 92 7.32 19.44 -6.35
CA PRO A 92 6.78 20.32 -5.32
C PRO A 92 5.73 21.22 -5.94
N ALA A 93 4.60 21.45 -5.26
CA ALA A 93 3.49 22.25 -5.80
C ALA A 93 3.97 23.62 -6.35
N ASP A 94 5.08 24.15 -5.84
CA ASP A 94 5.77 25.37 -6.30
C ASP A 94 6.32 25.33 -7.73
N GLU A 95 6.50 24.16 -8.36
CA GLU A 95 6.98 24.05 -9.75
C GLU A 95 5.86 23.94 -10.78
N LEU A 96 4.62 23.64 -10.37
CA LEU A 96 3.47 23.61 -11.29
C LEU A 96 2.98 25.02 -11.68
N GLU A 97 3.22 26.03 -10.84
CA GLU A 97 2.93 27.44 -11.19
C GLU A 97 3.90 27.99 -12.24
N LYS A 98 5.15 27.51 -12.30
CA LYS A 98 6.17 28.02 -13.24
C LYS A 98 6.08 27.43 -14.65
N VAL A 99 5.32 26.37 -14.85
CA VAL A 99 5.11 25.76 -16.18
C VAL A 99 3.90 26.39 -16.89
N SER A 100 3.20 27.31 -16.21
CA SER A 100 2.02 28.00 -16.73
C SER A 100 2.23 29.51 -16.99
N GLU A 101 3.47 30.02 -16.86
CA GLU A 101 3.86 31.39 -17.25
C GLU A 101 4.64 31.44 -18.56
#